data_AF-A0AAW2MJD6-F1
#
_entry.id   AF-A0AAW2MJD6-F1
#
_cell.length_a   1.000
_cell.length_b   1.000
_cell.length_c   1.000
_cell.angle_alpha   90.00
_cell.angle_beta   90.00
_cell.angle_gamma   90.00
#
_symmetry.space_group_name_H-M   'P 1'
#
loop_
_entity.id
_entity.type
_entity.pdbx_description
1 polymer ?
#
loop_
_entity_poly.entity_id
_entity_poly.type
_entity_poly.pdbx_seq_one_letter_code
_entity_poly.pdbx_strand_id
1 'polypeptide(L)'
;MTYNKGAFQTLDESFKTNVKLGDNHIVKVEGKGSVAINTKKGTRIINDVMYIPNLRTNLFSVGQMMEKGYTLRFGGDSCTIYDNKDKTLKIAEVRMKEHRCFPIHLQYMGRTAMKAQEDQSWLWHRRLDHFNFQGLKILHQKKMMTDLPQIQAIEGACEACLQGKPIEGACEACLHELV
;
A
#
# COMPACT_ATOMS: atom_id res chain seq x y z
N MET A 1 9.57 18.03 -3.81
CA MET A 1 10.80 17.21 -3.67
C MET A 1 10.93 16.77 -2.23
N THR A 2 11.46 15.58 -1.98
CA THR A 2 11.62 15.05 -0.61
C THR A 2 12.89 14.19 -0.48
N TYR A 3 13.53 14.23 0.69
CA TYR A 3 14.62 13.31 1.05
C TYR A 3 14.11 12.04 1.73
N ASN A 4 12.86 12.02 2.18
CA ASN A 4 12.30 10.88 2.89
C ASN A 4 11.83 9.81 1.91
N LYS A 5 12.66 8.77 1.70
CA LYS A 5 12.32 7.62 0.85
C LYS A 5 11.05 6.88 1.32
N GLY A 6 10.82 6.80 2.63
CA GLY A 6 9.66 6.13 3.22
C GLY A 6 8.33 6.85 2.98
N ALA A 7 8.35 8.10 2.51
CA ALA A 7 7.15 8.85 2.16
C ALA A 7 6.51 8.39 0.84
N PHE A 8 7.23 7.65 0.01
CA PHE A 8 6.77 7.25 -1.32
C PHE A 8 5.88 6.00 -1.29
N GLN A 9 4.70 6.11 -1.87
CA GLN A 9 3.85 4.95 -2.20
C GLN A 9 4.45 4.18 -3.38
N THR A 10 4.77 4.90 -4.45
CA THR A 10 5.52 4.38 -5.59
C THR A 10 6.80 5.18 -5.74
N LEU A 11 7.89 4.52 -6.12
CA LEU A 11 9.17 5.16 -6.39
C LEU A 11 9.84 4.43 -7.53
N ASP A 12 10.01 5.12 -8.66
CA ASP A 12 10.88 4.68 -9.74
C ASP A 12 12.29 5.19 -9.49
N GLU A 13 13.18 4.27 -9.10
CA GLU A 13 14.60 4.55 -8.83
C GLU A 13 15.46 4.54 -10.10
N SER A 14 14.89 4.13 -11.25
CA SER A 14 15.59 4.19 -12.54
C SER A 14 15.65 5.62 -13.07
N PHE A 15 14.66 6.46 -12.71
CA PHE A 15 14.66 7.87 -13.05
C PHE A 15 15.77 8.62 -12.31
N LYS A 16 16.81 9.03 -13.04
CA LYS A 16 17.91 9.85 -12.53
C LYS A 16 18.00 11.15 -13.32
N THR A 17 18.11 12.28 -12.63
CA THR A 17 18.34 13.58 -13.25
C THR A 17 19.05 14.52 -12.29
N ASN A 18 19.41 15.71 -12.76
CA ASN A 18 20.00 16.76 -11.93
C ASN A 18 19.03 17.95 -11.86
N VAL A 19 18.88 18.53 -10.68
CA VAL A 19 18.07 19.74 -10.49
C VAL A 19 18.92 20.83 -9.85
N LYS A 20 18.75 22.05 -10.33
CA LYS A 20 19.39 23.23 -9.77
C LYS A 20 18.49 23.83 -8.68
N LEU A 21 19.02 23.96 -7.47
CA LEU A 21 18.34 24.57 -6.34
C LEU A 21 18.45 26.11 -6.41
N GLY A 22 17.66 26.79 -5.58
CA GLY A 22 17.62 28.26 -5.54
C GLY A 22 18.93 28.92 -5.10
N ASP A 23 19.82 28.16 -4.45
CA ASP A 23 21.17 28.57 -4.05
C ASP A 23 22.24 28.25 -5.12
N ASN A 24 21.79 27.93 -6.35
CA ASN A 24 22.60 27.49 -7.49
C ASN A 24 23.30 26.13 -7.37
N HIS A 25 23.17 25.42 -6.25
CA HIS A 25 23.72 24.07 -6.15
C HIS A 25 22.93 23.11 -7.04
N ILE A 26 23.65 22.22 -7.71
CA ILE A 26 23.06 21.14 -8.51
C ILE A 26 23.02 19.90 -7.62
N VAL A 27 21.83 19.33 -7.45
CA VAL A 27 21.62 18.10 -6.68
C VAL A 27 21.10 16.98 -7.58
N LYS A 28 21.56 15.77 -7.27
CA LYS A 28 21.18 14.56 -7.99
C LYS A 28 19.84 14.04 -7.48
N VAL A 29 18.92 13.83 -8.40
CA VAL A 29 17.66 13.12 -8.19
C VAL A 29 17.91 11.63 -8.35
N GLU A 30 17.50 10.86 -7.35
CA GLU A 30 17.69 9.41 -7.32
C GLU A 30 16.41 8.61 -7.56
N GLY A 31 15.29 9.29 -7.76
CA GLY A 31 14.07 8.65 -8.19
C GLY A 31 12.94 9.64 -8.33
N LYS A 32 11.84 9.17 -8.91
CA LYS A 32 10.60 9.94 -9.05
C LYS A 32 9.41 9.05 -8.74
N GLY A 33 8.40 9.59 -8.07
CA GLY A 33 7.29 8.77 -7.61
C GLY A 33 6.10 9.55 -7.11
N SER A 34 5.16 8.84 -6.48
CA SER A 34 4.00 9.43 -5.85
C SER A 34 4.06 9.32 -4.33
N VAL A 35 3.53 10.35 -3.67
CA VAL A 35 3.50 10.49 -2.22
C VAL A 35 2.07 10.75 -1.80
N ALA A 36 1.56 9.97 -0.85
CA ALA A 36 0.25 10.22 -0.26
C ALA A 36 0.38 11.04 1.02
N ILE A 37 -0.42 12.11 1.10
CA ILE A 37 -0.49 13.00 2.24
C ILE A 37 -1.91 12.99 2.82
N ASN A 38 -2.02 12.98 4.14
CA ASN A 38 -3.29 13.20 4.80
C ASN A 38 -3.55 14.69 5.00
N THR A 39 -4.72 15.13 4.57
CA THR A 39 -5.24 16.48 4.79
C THR A 39 -6.51 16.38 5.63
N LYS A 40 -6.94 17.51 6.21
CA LYS A 40 -8.23 17.58 6.93
C LYS A 40 -9.44 17.20 6.05
N LYS A 41 -9.29 17.28 4.73
CA LYS A 41 -10.32 16.95 3.73
C LYS A 41 -10.08 15.60 3.05
N GLY A 42 -9.31 14.71 3.69
CA GLY A 42 -8.99 13.37 3.19
C GLY A 42 -7.58 13.23 2.63
N THR A 43 -7.26 12.01 2.20
CA THR A 43 -5.96 11.66 1.60
C THR A 43 -5.84 12.25 0.20
N ARG A 44 -4.68 12.84 -0.10
CA ARG A 44 -4.34 13.39 -1.42
C ARG A 44 -3.05 12.77 -1.91
N ILE A 45 -3.01 12.41 -3.19
CA ILE A 45 -1.82 11.86 -3.83
C ILE A 45 -1.13 12.98 -4.60
N ILE A 46 0.15 13.21 -4.29
CA ILE A 46 1.02 14.11 -5.02
C ILE A 46 1.86 13.26 -5.97
N ASN A 47 1.67 13.46 -7.26
CA ASN A 47 2.43 12.80 -8.32
C ASN A 47 3.70 13.58 -8.66
N ASP A 48 4.62 12.93 -9.37
CA ASP A 48 5.85 13.53 -9.89
C ASP A 48 6.80 14.10 -8.81
N VAL A 49 6.79 13.51 -7.62
CA VAL A 49 7.68 13.94 -6.53
C VAL A 49 9.08 13.37 -6.76
N MET A 50 10.08 14.24 -6.82
CA MET A 50 11.49 13.84 -6.93
C MET A 50 12.07 13.46 -5.56
N TYR A 51 12.76 12.31 -5.54
CA TYR A 51 13.54 11.81 -4.41
C TYR A 51 14.98 12.31 -4.48
N ILE A 52 15.42 13.03 -3.45
CA ILE A 52 16.76 13.63 -3.38
C ILE A 52 17.32 13.35 -1.98
N PRO A 53 18.17 12.32 -1.77
CA PRO A 53 18.63 11.92 -0.44
C PRO A 53 19.43 13.01 0.28
N ASN A 54 20.16 13.84 -0.48
CA ASN A 54 21.03 14.89 0.07
C ASN A 54 20.28 16.21 0.37
N LEU A 55 18.94 16.20 0.35
CA LEU A 55 18.14 17.38 0.63
C LEU A 55 17.92 17.53 2.14
N ARG A 56 18.24 18.70 2.71
CA ARG A 56 18.09 18.93 4.16
C ARG A 56 16.64 19.05 4.61
N THR A 57 15.77 19.59 3.75
CA THR A 57 14.35 19.81 4.03
C THR A 57 13.53 19.62 2.77
N ASN A 58 12.26 19.24 2.92
CA ASN A 58 11.38 19.08 1.76
C ASN A 58 11.06 20.43 1.13
N LEU A 59 11.06 20.47 -0.20
CA LEU A 59 10.81 21.68 -0.97
C LEU A 59 9.62 21.52 -1.90
N PHE A 60 8.70 22.48 -1.85
CA PHE A 60 7.64 22.66 -2.83
C PHE A 60 8.02 23.78 -3.80
N SER A 61 7.97 23.48 -5.10
CA SER A 61 8.14 24.51 -6.13
C SER A 61 6.80 25.20 -6.37
N VAL A 62 6.78 26.53 -6.22
CA VAL A 62 5.62 27.37 -6.52
C VAL A 62 5.20 27.20 -7.98
N GLY A 63 6.15 27.19 -8.92
CA GLY A 63 5.88 27.00 -10.34
C GLY A 63 5.21 25.66 -10.63
N GLN A 64 5.71 24.57 -10.05
CA GLN A 64 5.09 23.25 -10.24
C GLN A 64 3.67 23.19 -9.66
N MET A 65 3.41 23.86 -8.54
CA MET A 65 2.07 23.92 -7.97
C MET A 65 1.11 24.69 -8.90
N MET A 66 1.58 25.79 -9.51
CA MET A 66 0.80 26.54 -10.49
C MET A 66 0.48 25.69 -11.73
N GLU A 67 1.49 24.99 -12.28
CA GLU A 67 1.32 24.06 -13.42
C GLU A 67 0.32 22.93 -13.13
N LYS A 68 0.29 22.44 -11.88
CA LYS A 68 -0.63 21.39 -11.43
C LYS A 68 -2.02 21.91 -11.04
N GLY A 69 -2.30 23.20 -11.27
CA GLY A 69 -3.62 23.78 -11.03
C GLY A 69 -3.90 24.10 -9.57
N TYR A 70 -2.90 24.53 -8.81
CA TYR A 70 -3.09 25.11 -7.48
C TYR A 70 -2.91 26.63 -7.52
N THR A 71 -3.75 27.36 -6.78
CA THR A 71 -3.57 28.79 -6.54
C THR A 71 -2.88 28.99 -5.19
N LEU A 72 -1.78 29.74 -5.18
CA LEU A 72 -1.12 30.17 -3.96
C LEU A 72 -1.40 31.65 -3.72
N ARG A 73 -1.98 31.98 -2.57
CA ARG A 73 -2.23 33.36 -2.14
C ARG A 73 -1.34 33.70 -0.96
N PHE A 74 -0.40 34.62 -1.18
CA PHE A 74 0.48 35.14 -0.15
C PHE A 74 -0.11 36.45 0.40
N GLY A 75 -0.16 36.59 1.73
CA GLY A 75 -0.64 37.80 2.39
C GLY A 75 -0.80 37.62 3.90
N GLY A 76 -0.64 38.70 4.67
CA GLY A 76 -0.76 38.69 6.13
C GLY A 76 0.12 37.62 6.79
N ASP A 77 1.39 37.55 6.38
CA ASP A 77 2.39 36.57 6.83
C ASP A 77 1.99 35.10 6.65
N SER A 78 1.11 34.83 5.69
CA SER A 78 0.63 33.48 5.40
C SER A 78 0.66 33.19 3.89
N CYS A 79 0.78 31.91 3.57
CA CYS A 79 0.53 31.37 2.25
C CYS A 79 -0.68 30.44 2.36
N THR A 80 -1.74 30.74 1.62
CA THR A 80 -2.90 29.88 1.49
C THR A 80 -2.89 29.19 0.13
N ILE A 81 -3.08 27.86 0.13
CA ILE A 81 -3.09 27.01 -1.06
C ILE A 81 -4.54 26.60 -1.33
N TYR A 82 -5.01 26.84 -2.55
CA TYR A 82 -6.33 26.49 -3.05
C TYR A 82 -6.23 25.51 -4.23
N ASP A 83 -7.23 24.64 -4.36
CA ASP A 83 -7.44 23.86 -5.58
C ASP A 83 -8.06 24.75 -6.67
N ASN A 84 -7.55 24.75 -7.90
CA ASN A 84 -8.18 25.54 -8.97
C ASN A 84 -9.48 24.94 -9.47
N LYS A 85 -9.67 23.63 -9.33
CA LYS A 85 -10.91 22.95 -9.75
C LYS A 85 -12.07 23.33 -8.84
N ASP A 86 -11.77 23.57 -7.57
CA ASP A 86 -12.70 24.10 -6.58
C ASP A 86 -12.00 25.19 -5.77
N LYS A 87 -12.15 26.45 -6.21
CA LYS A 87 -11.54 27.61 -5.56
C LYS A 87 -12.05 27.85 -4.13
N THR A 88 -13.16 27.20 -3.72
CA THR A 88 -13.64 27.23 -2.33
C THR A 88 -12.86 26.25 -1.45
N LEU A 89 -12.14 25.30 -2.06
CA LEU A 89 -11.37 24.29 -1.38
C LEU A 89 -9.98 24.82 -0.96
N LYS A 90 -9.94 25.48 0.19
CA LYS A 90 -8.68 25.73 0.92
C LYS A 90 -8.05 24.39 1.31
N ILE A 91 -6.85 24.10 0.77
CA ILE A 91 -6.09 22.86 0.99
C ILE A 91 -5.23 23.01 2.26
N ALA A 92 -4.51 24.12 2.35
CA ALA A 92 -3.63 24.42 3.45
C ALA A 92 -3.47 25.92 3.64
N GLU A 93 -3.18 26.33 4.87
CA GLU A 93 -2.68 27.66 5.19
C GLU A 93 -1.45 27.49 6.06
N VAL A 94 -0.40 28.17 5.65
CA VAL A 94 0.93 28.02 6.21
C VAL A 94 1.39 29.40 6.62
N ARG A 95 1.66 29.58 7.90
CA ARG A 95 2.22 30.83 8.42
C ARG A 95 3.72 30.88 8.13
N MET A 96 4.19 32.05 7.71
CA MET A 96 5.62 32.32 7.56
C MET A 96 6.29 32.19 8.93
N LYS A 97 7.46 31.54 8.95
CA LYS A 97 8.33 31.44 10.14
C LYS A 97 9.66 32.14 9.86
N GLU A 98 10.64 31.89 10.72
CA GLU A 98 12.02 32.35 10.57
C GLU A 98 12.56 32.15 9.16
N HIS A 99 13.50 33.02 8.77
CA HIS A 99 14.10 33.05 7.43
C HIS A 99 13.11 33.25 6.27
N ARG A 100 11.90 33.75 6.55
CA ARG A 100 10.83 33.99 5.55
C ARG A 100 10.37 32.72 4.85
N CYS A 101 10.47 31.58 5.54
CA CYS A 101 10.05 30.28 5.02
C CYS A 101 8.61 29.95 5.39
N PHE A 102 7.93 29.18 4.54
CA PHE A 102 6.58 28.66 4.78
C PHE A 102 6.66 27.14 5.02
N PRO A 103 6.95 26.70 6.25
CA PRO A 103 7.11 25.28 6.54
C PRO A 103 5.78 24.55 6.44
N ILE A 104 5.69 23.57 5.54
CA ILE A 104 4.52 22.71 5.39
C ILE A 104 4.81 21.38 6.07
N HIS A 105 4.06 21.06 7.11
CA HIS A 105 4.11 19.75 7.75
C HIS A 105 3.07 18.84 7.09
N LEU A 106 3.54 17.88 6.31
CA LEU A 106 2.71 16.89 5.65
C LEU A 106 2.76 15.58 6.44
N GLN A 107 1.59 15.06 6.78
CA GLN A 107 1.47 13.72 7.35
C GLN A 107 1.49 12.71 6.19
N TYR A 108 2.66 12.11 5.96
CA TYR A 108 2.83 11.08 4.95
C TYR A 108 2.18 9.78 5.40
N MET A 109 1.41 9.17 4.49
CA MET A 109 0.98 7.78 4.66
C MET A 109 2.13 6.90 4.16
N GLY A 110 2.84 6.25 5.08
CA GLY A 110 3.85 5.25 4.71
C GLY A 110 3.23 4.07 3.96
N ARG A 111 4.07 3.19 3.41
CA ARG A 111 3.61 1.93 2.81
C ARG A 111 3.02 1.02 3.90
N THR A 112 1.75 1.18 4.22
CA THR A 112 0.98 0.16 4.93
C THR A 112 0.65 -0.94 3.94
N ALA A 113 1.47 -1.98 3.89
CA ALA A 113 1.07 -3.24 3.27
C ALA A 113 -0.03 -3.86 4.14
N MET A 114 -1.25 -3.98 3.62
CA MET A 114 -2.22 -4.88 4.23
C MET A 114 -1.69 -6.30 4.05
N LYS A 115 -1.35 -6.97 5.15
CA LYS A 115 -1.11 -8.41 5.11
C LYS A 115 -2.46 -9.07 4.84
N ALA A 116 -2.62 -9.68 3.66
CA ALA A 116 -3.72 -10.61 3.45
C ALA A 116 -3.51 -11.78 4.41
N GLN A 117 -4.30 -11.83 5.48
CA GLN A 117 -4.33 -12.97 6.38
C GLN A 117 -5.26 -14.01 5.75
N GLU A 118 -4.68 -14.92 4.97
CA GLU A 118 -5.40 -16.08 4.46
C GLU A 118 -5.44 -17.17 5.53
N ASP A 119 -6.64 -17.67 5.82
CA ASP A 119 -6.84 -18.79 6.74
C ASP A 119 -6.11 -20.04 6.22
N GLN A 120 -5.16 -20.55 7.01
CA GLN A 120 -4.34 -21.68 6.63
C GLN A 120 -5.16 -22.95 6.39
N SER A 121 -6.25 -23.13 7.12
CA SER A 121 -7.13 -24.29 6.98
C SER A 121 -7.82 -24.26 5.61
N TRP A 122 -8.30 -23.10 5.16
CA TRP A 122 -8.88 -22.90 3.82
C TRP A 122 -7.85 -22.99 2.69
N LEU A 123 -6.62 -22.55 2.93
CA LEU A 123 -5.53 -22.68 1.96
C LEU A 123 -5.17 -24.15 1.73
N TRP A 124 -4.96 -24.92 2.80
CA TRP A 124 -4.61 -26.34 2.70
C TRP A 124 -5.75 -27.22 2.22
N HIS A 125 -7.00 -26.86 2.53
CA HIS A 125 -8.19 -27.45 1.93
C HIS A 125 -8.14 -27.39 0.40
N ARG A 126 -7.84 -26.23 -0.18
CA ARG A 126 -7.74 -26.07 -1.64
C ARG A 126 -6.49 -26.73 -2.23
N ARG A 127 -5.35 -26.66 -1.54
CA ARG A 127 -4.08 -27.28 -2.02
C ARG A 127 -4.14 -28.80 -2.12
N LEU A 128 -4.91 -29.46 -1.26
CA LEU A 128 -5.13 -30.90 -1.29
C LEU A 128 -6.41 -31.27 -2.03
N ASP A 129 -6.79 -30.46 -3.02
CA ASP A 129 -7.96 -30.67 -3.87
C ASP A 129 -9.26 -30.85 -3.07
N HIS A 130 -9.59 -29.81 -2.29
CA HIS A 130 -10.81 -29.76 -1.50
C HIS A 130 -10.93 -30.83 -0.40
N PHE A 131 -9.79 -31.24 0.17
CA PHE A 131 -9.73 -32.24 1.23
C PHE A 131 -10.52 -31.87 2.49
N ASN A 132 -11.17 -32.84 3.13
CA ASN A 132 -11.98 -32.61 4.32
C ASN A 132 -11.17 -31.95 5.46
N PHE A 133 -11.69 -30.86 6.04
CA PHE A 133 -11.09 -30.16 7.17
C PHE A 133 -10.82 -31.07 8.38
N GLN A 134 -11.70 -32.04 8.65
CA GLN A 134 -11.47 -33.02 9.71
C GLN A 134 -10.30 -33.95 9.38
N GLY A 135 -10.13 -34.31 8.11
CA GLY A 135 -8.99 -35.07 7.62
C GLY A 135 -7.68 -34.30 7.74
N LEU A 136 -7.68 -33.01 7.37
CA LEU A 136 -6.54 -32.11 7.57
C LEU A 136 -6.12 -32.03 9.05
N LYS A 137 -7.08 -31.96 9.97
CA LYS A 137 -6.82 -31.98 11.41
C LYS A 137 -6.13 -33.28 11.84
N ILE A 138 -6.59 -34.43 11.35
CA ILE A 138 -5.99 -35.74 11.65
C ILE A 138 -4.57 -35.82 11.08
N LEU A 139 -4.34 -35.37 9.83
CA LEU A 139 -3.01 -35.38 9.20
C LEU A 139 -2.00 -34.57 10.02
N HIS A 140 -2.41 -33.40 10.53
CA HIS A 140 -1.58 -32.58 11.40
C HIS A 140 -1.32 -33.28 12.74
N GLN A 141 -2.35 -33.79 13.41
CA GLN A 141 -2.23 -34.48 14.71
C GLN A 141 -1.34 -35.72 14.64
N LYS A 142 -1.41 -36.47 13.54
CA LYS A 142 -0.61 -37.67 13.31
C LYS A 142 0.78 -37.38 12.72
N LYS A 143 1.14 -36.11 12.50
CA LYS A 143 2.41 -35.67 11.91
C LYS A 143 2.72 -36.38 10.59
N MET A 144 1.70 -36.61 9.76
CA MET A 144 1.83 -37.34 8.49
C MET A 144 2.32 -36.46 7.32
N MET A 145 2.48 -35.15 7.56
CA MET A 145 2.97 -34.18 6.59
C MET A 145 3.82 -33.13 7.32
N THR A 146 5.01 -32.86 6.79
CA THR A 146 6.03 -32.04 7.47
C THR A 146 5.64 -30.57 7.61
N ASP A 147 4.94 -30.01 6.62
CA ASP A 147 4.67 -28.56 6.52
C ASP A 147 3.21 -28.19 6.78
N LEU A 148 2.41 -29.11 7.33
CA LEU A 148 0.99 -28.85 7.58
C LEU A 148 0.84 -28.03 8.88
N PRO A 149 0.37 -26.77 8.83
CA PRO A 149 0.16 -25.95 10.02
C PRO A 149 -1.00 -26.49 10.86
N GLN A 150 -1.11 -26.03 12.10
CA GLN A 150 -2.24 -26.40 12.96
C GLN A 150 -3.56 -25.94 12.35
N ILE A 151 -4.42 -26.89 12.03
CA ILE A 151 -5.71 -26.66 11.39
C ILE A 151 -6.76 -26.39 12.47
N GLN A 152 -7.44 -25.26 12.37
CA GLN A 152 -8.55 -24.91 13.27
C GLN A 152 -9.83 -25.62 12.84
N ALA A 153 -10.75 -25.86 13.78
CA ALA A 153 -12.07 -26.36 13.44
C ALA A 153 -12.82 -25.25 12.68
N ILE A 154 -13.12 -25.49 11.40
CA ILE A 154 -13.90 -24.55 10.59
C ILE A 154 -15.38 -24.94 10.65
N GLU A 155 -16.20 -24.01 11.11
CA GLU A 155 -17.65 -24.04 10.95
C GLU A 155 -18.00 -23.33 9.63
N GLY A 156 -17.91 -24.06 8.52
CA GLY A 156 -18.16 -23.51 7.19
C GLY A 156 -18.10 -24.58 6.12
N ALA A 157 -19.02 -24.50 5.15
CA ALA A 157 -19.08 -25.44 4.04
C ALA A 157 -18.43 -24.81 2.79
N CYS A 158 -17.57 -25.57 2.11
CA CYS A 158 -17.06 -25.19 0.81
C CYS A 158 -18.11 -25.47 -0.27
N GLU A 159 -18.56 -24.45 -0.98
CA GLU A 159 -19.57 -24.56 -2.03
C GLU A 159 -19.17 -25.56 -3.13
N ALA A 160 -17.91 -25.53 -3.57
CA ALA A 160 -17.39 -26.47 -4.55
C ALA A 160 -17.43 -27.93 -4.05
N CYS A 161 -17.18 -28.18 -2.76
CA CYS A 161 -17.31 -29.52 -2.16
C CYS A 161 -18.76 -30.00 -2.09
N LEU A 162 -19.70 -29.08 -1.83
CA LEU A 162 -21.12 -29.39 -1.77
C LEU A 162 -21.65 -29.76 -3.15
N GLN A 163 -21.20 -29.06 -4.19
CA GLN A 163 -21.59 -29.32 -5.58
C GLN A 163 -20.86 -30.53 -6.19
N GLY A 164 -19.64 -30.83 -5.73
CA GLY A 164 -18.78 -31.88 -6.29
C GLY A 164 -18.92 -33.27 -5.67
N LYS A 165 -19.75 -33.45 -4.64
CA LYS A 165 -20.02 -34.78 -4.04
C LYS A 165 -21.35 -35.36 -4.55
N PRO A 166 -21.35 -36.31 -5.50
CA PRO A 166 -22.43 -37.27 -5.56
C PRO A 166 -22.38 -38.15 -4.31
N ILE A 167 -23.48 -38.20 -3.56
CA ILE A 167 -23.69 -39.25 -2.57
C ILE A 167 -24.27 -40.42 -3.34
N GLU A 168 -23.46 -41.39 -3.73
CA GLU A 168 -23.98 -42.68 -4.20
C GLU A 168 -22.95 -43.80 -3.96
N GLY A 169 -23.35 -44.76 -3.12
CA GLY A 169 -22.88 -46.14 -3.17
C GLY A 169 -21.51 -46.43 -2.58
N ALA A 170 -21.50 -47.25 -1.53
CA ALA A 170 -20.35 -48.08 -1.22
C ALA A 170 -19.89 -48.83 -2.49
N CYS A 171 -18.62 -48.70 -2.85
CA CYS A 171 -18.03 -49.54 -3.88
C CYS A 171 -17.86 -50.95 -3.29
N GLU A 172 -18.82 -51.83 -3.58
CA GLU A 172 -18.79 -53.26 -3.23
C GLU A 172 -17.86 -54.07 -4.16
N ALA A 173 -16.92 -53.42 -4.87
CA ALA A 173 -16.05 -54.06 -5.86
C ALA A 173 -14.61 -54.35 -5.38
N CYS A 174 -14.30 -54.21 -4.09
CA CYS A 174 -12.97 -54.53 -3.54
C CYS A 174 -12.94 -55.77 -2.61
N LEU A 175 -13.86 -56.73 -2.77
CA LEU A 175 -13.91 -57.95 -1.93
C LEU A 175 -13.62 -59.28 -2.64
N HIS A 176 -13.10 -59.28 -3.87
CA HIS A 176 -12.65 -60.53 -4.51
C HIS A 176 -11.25 -60.38 -5.10
N GLU A 177 -10.22 -60.44 -4.25
CA GLU A 177 -8.88 -60.92 -4.63
C GLU A 177 -8.01 -61.29 -3.40
N LEU A 178 -8.61 -62.03 -2.44
CA LEU A 178 -7.85 -62.79 -1.44
C LEU A 178 -8.56 -64.14 -1.20
N VAL A 179 -8.34 -65.07 -2.14
CA VAL A 179 -8.14 -66.49 -1.84
C VAL A 179 -6.80 -66.88 -2.44
#